data_AF-A0A963N6L1-F1
#
_entry.id   AF-A0A963N6L1-F1
#
_cell.length_a   1.000
_cell.length_b   1.000
_cell.length_c   1.000
_cell.angle_alpha   90.00
_cell.angle_beta   90.00
_cell.angle_gamma   90.00
#
_symmetry.space_group_name_H-M   'P 1'
#
loop_
_entity.id
_entity.type
_entity.pdbx_description
1 polymer ?
#
loop_
_entity_poly.entity_id
_entity_poly.type
_entity_poly.pdbx_seq_one_letter_code
_entity_poly.pdbx_strand_id
1 'polypeptide(L)'
;DHLGNRGELRSGGAQWMTAGRGIIHSEIPQQQSGRMRGFQLWINLPGREKMKPPAYRDIQPEAIPLRRTADGVEVRVIAGTQTVAGHIVPGPIQGISTEPLFLDVRLPAGTRFASSLPARHNAFIYPYEGRLAVGAVDETRVLAASEAGVLSAGDQLEVSAYGAAAAFLLLAARPLGEPVVQYGPFVMTTREEIEQALLDYQNGRLV
;
A
#
# COMPACT_ATOMS: atom_id res chain seq x y z
N ASP A 1 -11.34 12.78 11.88
CA ASP A 1 -10.06 13.28 12.43
C ASP A 1 -10.31 14.62 13.13
N HIS A 2 -9.28 15.27 13.67
CA HIS A 2 -9.36 16.60 14.29
C HIS A 2 -9.74 17.73 13.30
N LEU A 3 -9.70 17.46 11.99
CA LEU A 3 -10.15 18.37 10.93
C LEU A 3 -11.64 18.21 10.60
N GLY A 4 -12.34 17.30 11.29
CA GLY A 4 -13.77 17.04 11.10
C GLY A 4 -14.09 16.00 10.01
N ASN A 5 -13.09 15.41 9.35
CA ASN A 5 -13.34 14.36 8.35
C ASN A 5 -13.93 13.12 9.03
N ARG A 6 -15.00 12.59 8.43
CA ARG A 6 -15.63 11.32 8.80
C ARG A 6 -15.78 10.50 7.53
N GLY A 7 -15.45 9.23 7.59
CA GLY A 7 -15.60 8.30 6.49
C GLY A 7 -15.86 6.90 7.01
N GLU A 8 -16.65 6.14 6.27
CA GLU A 8 -16.89 4.73 6.54
C GLU A 8 -16.06 3.91 5.56
N LEU A 9 -15.04 3.22 6.09
CA LEU A 9 -14.19 2.35 5.28
C LEU A 9 -14.92 1.02 5.03
N ARG A 10 -15.53 0.90 3.85
CA ARG A 10 -16.23 -0.31 3.40
C ARG A 10 -15.25 -1.34 2.84
N SER A 11 -15.66 -2.62 2.82
CA SER A 11 -14.85 -3.71 2.27
C SER A 11 -14.47 -3.47 0.81
N GLY A 12 -13.17 -3.53 0.52
CA GLY A 12 -12.63 -3.25 -0.80
C GLY A 12 -12.45 -1.76 -1.11
N GLY A 13 -12.78 -0.87 -0.17
CA GLY A 13 -12.42 0.55 -0.23
C GLY A 13 -11.03 0.80 0.36
N ALA A 14 -10.59 2.04 0.27
CA ALA A 14 -9.31 2.49 0.83
C ALA A 14 -9.46 3.87 1.48
N GLN A 15 -8.66 4.10 2.51
CA GLN A 15 -8.47 5.43 3.07
C GLN A 15 -7.02 5.84 2.80
N TRP A 16 -6.83 6.99 2.14
CA TRP A 16 -5.51 7.57 1.93
C TRP A 16 -5.36 8.86 2.72
N MET A 17 -4.58 8.78 3.79
CA MET A 17 -4.33 9.90 4.69
C MET A 17 -2.88 10.35 4.59
N THR A 18 -2.69 11.62 4.25
CA THR A 18 -1.42 12.32 4.39
C THR A 18 -1.44 13.03 5.74
N ALA A 19 -0.63 12.57 6.69
CA ALA A 19 -0.50 13.23 7.99
C ALA A 19 0.20 14.59 7.88
N GLY A 20 1.30 14.66 7.10
CA GLY A 20 2.10 15.87 6.97
C GLY A 20 2.52 16.41 8.33
N ARG A 21 2.34 17.72 8.51
CA ARG A 21 2.67 18.44 9.75
C ARG A 21 1.86 18.02 11.00
N GLY A 22 0.76 17.29 10.83
CA GLY A 22 0.08 16.67 11.97
C GLY A 22 -1.35 16.21 11.67
N ILE A 23 -1.69 15.03 12.18
CA ILE A 23 -3.09 14.58 12.24
C ILE A 23 -3.37 13.79 13.52
N ILE A 24 -4.39 14.21 14.27
CA ILE A 24 -5.01 13.39 15.30
C ILE A 24 -6.29 12.78 14.72
N HIS A 25 -6.42 11.47 14.79
CA HIS A 25 -7.59 10.74 14.31
C HIS A 25 -7.83 9.47 15.15
N SER A 26 -9.02 8.90 14.99
CA SER A 26 -9.42 7.63 15.58
C SER A 26 -9.97 6.73 14.49
N GLU A 27 -9.54 5.47 14.48
CA GLU A 27 -10.04 4.43 13.59
C GLU A 27 -10.80 3.40 14.44
N ILE A 28 -12.13 3.37 14.32
CA ILE A 28 -12.99 2.53 15.16
C ILE A 28 -13.63 1.45 14.28
N PRO A 29 -13.38 0.16 14.54
CA PRO A 29 -14.01 -0.93 13.81
C PRO A 29 -15.54 -0.86 13.86
N GLN A 30 -16.19 -0.94 12.69
CA GLN A 30 -17.65 -1.02 12.54
C GLN A 30 -18.04 -2.41 12.00
N GLN A 31 -17.63 -3.47 12.71
CA GLN A 31 -17.90 -4.83 12.26
C GLN A 31 -19.30 -5.30 12.66
N GLN A 32 -20.10 -5.74 11.68
CA GLN A 32 -21.44 -6.29 11.93
C GLN A 32 -21.42 -7.80 12.20
N SER A 33 -20.68 -8.58 11.39
CA SER A 33 -20.56 -10.04 11.55
C SER A 33 -19.32 -10.59 10.82
N GLY A 34 -19.00 -11.87 11.02
CA GLY A 34 -17.94 -12.56 10.26
C GLY A 34 -16.51 -12.25 10.70
N ARG A 35 -15.58 -12.19 9.74
CA ARG A 35 -14.18 -11.80 9.98
C ARG A 35 -13.92 -10.44 9.34
N MET A 36 -13.29 -9.53 10.08
CA MET A 36 -12.77 -8.28 9.55
C MET A 36 -11.31 -8.46 9.17
N ARG A 37 -10.93 -7.98 7.99
CA ARG A 37 -9.54 -7.85 7.55
C ARG A 37 -9.33 -6.46 6.99
N GLY A 38 -8.26 -5.82 7.44
CA GLY A 38 -7.82 -4.53 6.96
C GLY A 38 -6.29 -4.52 6.95
N PHE A 39 -5.74 -3.66 6.10
CA PHE A 39 -4.30 -3.44 6.01
C PHE A 39 -4.04 -1.97 6.26
N GLN A 40 -3.04 -1.68 7.08
CA GLN A 40 -2.58 -0.33 7.32
C GLN A 40 -1.12 -0.25 6.92
N LEU A 41 -0.81 0.64 5.98
CA LEU A 41 0.53 0.86 5.46
C LEU A 41 0.89 2.31 5.63
N TRP A 42 2.07 2.57 6.17
CA TRP A 42 2.64 3.91 6.25
C TRP A 42 3.65 4.10 5.13
N ILE A 43 3.42 5.11 4.30
CA ILE A 43 4.33 5.50 3.22
C ILE A 43 4.97 6.81 3.64
N ASN A 44 6.31 6.81 3.79
CA ASN A 44 7.04 7.98 4.21
C ASN A 44 6.94 9.11 3.17
N LEU A 45 6.91 10.36 3.63
CA LEU A 45 6.96 11.54 2.79
C LEU A 45 8.42 12.00 2.61
N PRO A 46 8.79 12.53 1.43
CA PRO A 46 10.04 13.27 1.26
C PRO A 46 10.15 14.38 2.32
N GLY A 47 11.36 14.69 2.78
CA GLY A 47 11.62 15.68 3.83
C GLY A 47 10.95 17.03 3.54
N ARG A 48 11.05 17.50 2.29
CA ARG A 48 10.40 18.73 1.80
C ARG A 48 8.87 18.73 1.86
N GLU A 49 8.23 17.58 2.05
CA GLU A 49 6.78 17.39 2.12
C GLU A 49 6.28 17.07 3.52
N LYS A 50 7.16 16.76 4.48
CA LYS A 50 6.77 16.34 5.83
C LYS A 50 5.95 17.39 6.56
N MET A 51 6.09 18.68 6.22
CA MET A 51 5.33 19.77 6.84
C MET A 51 4.17 20.29 5.98
N LYS A 52 3.80 19.60 4.89
CA LYS A 52 2.65 20.01 4.06
C LYS A 52 1.33 19.81 4.82
N PRO A 53 0.26 20.55 4.51
CA PRO A 53 -1.03 20.38 5.17
C PRO A 53 -1.50 18.92 5.13
N PRO A 54 -2.12 18.44 6.23
CA PRO A 54 -2.76 17.13 6.22
C PRO A 54 -3.82 17.06 5.11
N ALA A 55 -3.97 15.88 4.51
CA ALA A 55 -4.96 15.62 3.49
C ALA A 55 -5.60 14.25 3.69
N TYR A 56 -6.88 14.15 3.38
CA TYR A 56 -7.67 12.94 3.58
C TYR A 56 -8.44 12.62 2.30
N ARG A 57 -8.41 11.35 1.89
CA ARG A 57 -9.25 10.83 0.81
C ARG A 57 -9.88 9.51 1.25
N ASP A 58 -11.21 9.51 1.34
CA ASP A 58 -12.02 8.30 1.41
C ASP A 58 -12.31 7.81 0.00
N ILE A 59 -11.96 6.56 -0.28
CA ILE A 59 -12.07 5.93 -1.59
C ILE A 59 -12.98 4.73 -1.44
N GLN A 60 -14.20 4.90 -1.92
CA GLN A 60 -15.21 3.85 -1.89
C GLN A 60 -14.84 2.70 -2.85
N PRO A 61 -15.26 1.46 -2.57
CA PRO A 61 -14.88 0.29 -3.36
C PRO A 61 -15.16 0.45 -4.86
N GLU A 62 -16.23 1.15 -5.20
CA GLU A 62 -16.68 1.39 -6.58
C GLU A 62 -15.72 2.31 -7.35
N ALA A 63 -14.91 3.11 -6.65
CA ALA A 63 -13.89 3.98 -7.23
C ALA A 63 -12.54 3.27 -7.43
N ILE A 64 -12.37 2.04 -6.90
CA ILE A 64 -11.17 1.24 -7.08
C ILE A 64 -11.37 0.30 -8.27
N PRO A 65 -10.67 0.50 -9.40
CA PRO A 65 -10.87 -0.31 -10.58
C PRO A 65 -10.44 -1.75 -10.32
N LEU A 66 -11.34 -2.67 -10.63
CA LEU A 66 -11.13 -4.11 -10.63
C LEU A 66 -11.08 -4.60 -12.08
N ARG A 67 -10.01 -5.30 -12.45
CA ARG A 67 -9.91 -6.02 -13.71
C ARG A 67 -9.77 -7.51 -13.46
N ARG A 68 -10.38 -8.29 -14.36
CA ARG A 68 -10.27 -9.74 -14.41
C ARG A 68 -9.62 -10.16 -15.71
N THR A 69 -8.67 -11.06 -15.63
CA THR A 69 -8.09 -11.73 -16.81
C THR A 69 -9.01 -12.88 -17.27
N ALA A 70 -8.73 -13.45 -18.44
CA ALA A 70 -9.50 -14.58 -18.97
C ALA A 70 -9.37 -15.85 -18.11
N ASP A 71 -8.23 -16.03 -17.43
CA ASP A 71 -7.96 -17.13 -16.50
C ASP A 71 -8.45 -16.85 -15.07
N GLY A 72 -9.15 -15.72 -14.85
CA GLY A 72 -9.84 -15.43 -13.58
C GLY A 72 -8.98 -14.74 -12.53
N VAL A 73 -7.77 -14.28 -12.86
CA VAL A 73 -6.96 -13.43 -11.97
C VAL A 73 -7.67 -12.09 -11.79
N GLU A 74 -7.88 -11.71 -10.54
CA GLU A 74 -8.47 -10.42 -10.17
C GLU A 74 -7.38 -9.45 -9.74
N VAL A 75 -7.40 -8.22 -10.25
CA VAL A 75 -6.46 -7.16 -9.89
C VAL A 75 -7.23 -5.89 -9.56
N ARG A 76 -7.14 -5.42 -8.32
CA ARG A 76 -7.56 -4.08 -7.90
C ARG A 76 -6.36 -3.15 -7.90
N VAL A 77 -6.48 -2.00 -8.56
CA VAL A 77 -5.42 -0.97 -8.59
C VAL A 77 -5.78 0.14 -7.62
N ILE A 78 -5.18 0.14 -6.43
CA ILE A 78 -5.46 1.10 -5.35
C ILE A 78 -4.68 2.40 -5.58
N ALA A 79 -3.39 2.29 -5.89
CA ALA A 79 -2.51 3.41 -6.20
C ALA A 79 -1.62 3.11 -7.41
N GLY A 80 -1.25 4.16 -8.15
CA GLY A 80 -0.41 4.04 -9.34
C GLY A 80 -1.19 3.53 -10.56
N THR A 81 -0.49 3.10 -11.60
CA THR A 81 -1.10 2.63 -12.84
C THR A 81 -0.53 1.27 -13.20
N GLN A 82 -1.39 0.32 -13.57
CA GLN A 82 -0.99 -1.04 -13.94
C GLN A 82 -1.62 -1.45 -15.26
N THR A 83 -0.88 -2.17 -16.10
CA THR A 83 -1.46 -2.85 -17.25
C THR A 83 -1.98 -4.22 -16.83
N VAL A 84 -3.27 -4.47 -17.04
CA VAL A 84 -3.93 -5.76 -16.72
C VAL A 84 -4.70 -6.24 -17.94
N ALA A 85 -4.40 -7.46 -18.41
CA ALA A 85 -5.00 -8.04 -19.62
C ALA A 85 -4.96 -7.08 -20.83
N GLY A 86 -3.81 -6.43 -21.06
CA GLY A 86 -3.62 -5.49 -22.18
C GLY A 86 -4.26 -4.11 -22.02
N HIS A 87 -4.90 -3.82 -20.89
CA HIS A 87 -5.54 -2.52 -20.63
C HIS A 87 -4.75 -1.74 -19.58
N ILE A 88 -4.53 -0.44 -19.80
CA ILE A 88 -3.94 0.46 -18.80
C ILE A 88 -5.02 0.82 -17.77
N VAL A 89 -4.73 0.57 -16.50
CA VAL A 89 -5.68 0.72 -15.38
C VAL A 89 -5.10 1.69 -14.35
N PRO A 90 -5.54 2.95 -14.32
CA PRO A 90 -5.11 3.90 -13.30
C PRO A 90 -5.92 3.72 -12.01
N GLY A 91 -5.24 3.58 -10.87
CA GLY A 91 -5.87 3.64 -9.56
C GLY A 91 -6.29 5.06 -9.16
N PRO A 92 -7.18 5.21 -8.16
CA PRO A 92 -7.68 6.52 -7.71
C PRO A 92 -6.62 7.37 -6.98
N ILE A 93 -5.54 6.76 -6.49
CA ILE A 93 -4.40 7.46 -5.88
C ILE A 93 -3.29 7.63 -6.91
N GLN A 94 -3.01 8.89 -7.26
CA GLN A 94 -2.03 9.31 -8.26
C GLN A 94 -1.28 10.55 -7.78
N GLY A 95 -0.18 10.89 -8.46
CA GLY A 95 0.54 12.16 -8.25
C GLY A 95 1.27 12.26 -6.90
N ILE A 96 1.55 11.13 -6.25
CA ILE A 96 2.35 11.07 -5.02
C ILE A 96 3.83 11.01 -5.40
N SER A 97 4.68 11.78 -4.72
CA SER A 97 6.11 11.95 -5.05
C SER A 97 6.94 10.67 -5.03
N THR A 98 6.54 9.66 -4.26
CA THR A 98 7.17 8.33 -4.24
C THR A 98 6.64 7.41 -5.33
N GLU A 99 5.70 7.86 -6.16
CA GLU A 99 5.07 7.11 -7.26
C GLU A 99 4.65 5.68 -6.83
N PRO A 100 3.84 5.54 -5.77
CA PRO A 100 3.47 4.24 -5.24
C PRO A 100 2.58 3.49 -6.23
N LEU A 101 2.90 2.23 -6.46
CA LEU A 101 2.02 1.22 -7.02
C LEU A 101 1.50 0.36 -5.86
N PHE A 102 0.18 0.23 -5.74
CA PHE A 102 -0.44 -0.60 -4.72
C PHE A 102 -1.57 -1.42 -5.33
N LEU A 103 -1.38 -2.73 -5.39
CA LEU A 103 -2.32 -3.69 -5.95
C LEU A 103 -2.83 -4.66 -4.87
N ASP A 104 -4.11 -5.02 -4.97
CA ASP A 104 -4.68 -6.22 -4.34
C ASP A 104 -4.99 -7.23 -5.44
N VAL A 105 -4.36 -8.41 -5.37
CA VAL A 105 -4.41 -9.44 -6.42
C VAL A 105 -4.96 -10.74 -5.86
N ARG A 106 -5.89 -11.37 -6.57
CA ARG A 106 -6.40 -12.71 -6.27
C ARG A 106 -6.12 -13.66 -7.42
N LEU A 107 -5.52 -14.79 -7.09
CA LEU A 107 -5.13 -15.85 -8.02
C LEU A 107 -5.98 -17.11 -7.75
N PRO A 108 -6.78 -17.56 -8.73
CA PRO A 108 -7.27 -18.93 -8.72
C PRO A 108 -6.10 -19.95 -8.70
N ALA A 109 -6.36 -21.18 -8.24
CA ALA A 109 -5.34 -22.22 -8.24
C ALA A 109 -4.80 -22.48 -9.65
N GLY A 110 -3.48 -22.60 -9.79
CA GLY A 110 -2.82 -22.86 -11.08
C GLY A 110 -2.69 -21.65 -12.01
N THR A 111 -3.13 -20.46 -11.58
CA THR A 111 -2.98 -19.22 -12.37
C THR A 111 -1.72 -18.45 -11.99
N ARG A 112 -1.35 -17.50 -12.86
CA ARG A 112 -0.18 -16.62 -12.67
C ARG A 112 -0.54 -15.16 -12.91
N PHE A 113 0.18 -14.28 -12.23
CA PHE A 113 0.15 -12.85 -12.43
C PHE A 113 1.57 -12.35 -12.73
N ALA A 114 1.66 -11.51 -13.76
CA ALA A 114 2.89 -10.81 -14.11
C ALA A 114 2.65 -9.31 -14.03
N SER A 115 3.61 -8.58 -13.49
CA SER A 115 3.57 -7.13 -13.37
C SER A 115 4.90 -6.53 -13.75
N SER A 116 4.89 -5.58 -14.68
CA SER A 116 6.03 -4.70 -14.89
C SER A 116 6.12 -3.70 -13.74
N LEU A 117 7.31 -3.51 -13.21
CA LEU A 117 7.61 -2.59 -12.12
C LEU A 117 8.68 -1.60 -12.57
N PRO A 118 8.63 -0.32 -12.14
CA PRO A 118 9.73 0.58 -12.43
C PRO A 118 11.01 0.08 -11.74
N ALA A 119 12.11 -0.05 -12.50
CA ALA A 119 13.36 -0.65 -12.02
C ALA A 119 14.01 0.07 -10.82
N ARG A 120 13.61 1.31 -10.53
CA ARG A 120 14.13 2.12 -9.41
C ARG A 120 13.26 2.03 -8.16
N HIS A 121 12.15 1.29 -8.19
CA HIS A 121 11.27 1.15 -7.05
C HIS A 121 11.75 0.02 -6.13
N ASN A 122 11.66 0.24 -4.83
CA ASN A 122 11.65 -0.86 -3.87
C ASN A 122 10.27 -1.50 -3.93
N ALA A 123 10.19 -2.83 -3.86
CA ALA A 123 8.93 -3.55 -3.89
C ALA A 123 8.89 -4.69 -2.88
N PHE A 124 7.69 -4.97 -2.36
CA PHE A 124 7.43 -6.16 -1.58
C PHE A 124 6.04 -6.73 -1.87
N ILE A 125 5.90 -8.01 -1.60
CA ILE A 125 4.67 -8.77 -1.73
C ILE A 125 4.24 -9.33 -0.37
N TYR A 126 2.93 -9.33 -0.10
CA TYR A 126 2.36 -9.83 1.14
C TYR A 126 1.11 -10.69 0.86
N PRO A 127 1.25 -12.02 0.74
CA PRO A 127 0.10 -12.93 0.70
C PRO A 127 -0.65 -12.91 2.03
N TYR A 128 -1.96 -12.72 1.96
CA TYR A 128 -2.85 -12.76 3.12
C TYR A 128 -3.83 -13.95 3.06
N GLU A 129 -3.90 -14.64 1.91
CA GLU A 129 -4.53 -15.94 1.74
C GLU A 129 -3.66 -16.84 0.86
N GLY A 130 -3.62 -18.13 1.17
CA GLY A 130 -2.89 -19.13 0.37
C GLY A 130 -1.37 -18.97 0.44
N ARG A 131 -0.69 -19.54 -0.56
CA ARG A 131 0.77 -19.45 -0.71
C ARG A 131 1.09 -19.05 -2.14
N LEU A 132 2.22 -18.39 -2.32
CA LEU A 132 2.68 -17.93 -3.62
C LEU A 132 3.99 -18.60 -3.98
N ALA A 133 4.19 -18.89 -5.26
CA ALA A 133 5.51 -19.09 -5.83
C ALA A 133 5.90 -17.79 -6.55
N VAL A 134 6.99 -17.16 -6.10
CA VAL A 134 7.44 -15.83 -6.54
C VAL A 134 8.77 -15.96 -7.28
N GLY A 135 8.88 -15.35 -8.46
CA GLY A 135 10.05 -15.40 -9.34
C GLY A 135 9.79 -16.15 -10.64
N ALA A 136 10.80 -16.19 -11.52
CA ALA A 136 10.75 -16.96 -12.76
C ALA A 136 10.57 -18.46 -12.46
N VAL A 137 9.95 -19.20 -13.39
CA VAL A 137 9.55 -20.62 -13.22
C VAL A 137 10.65 -21.50 -12.62
N ASP A 138 11.89 -21.33 -13.05
CA ASP A 138 13.03 -22.15 -12.62
C ASP A 138 13.73 -21.64 -11.33
N GLU A 139 13.36 -20.46 -10.84
CA GLU A 139 13.97 -19.79 -9.67
C GLU A 139 12.92 -19.40 -8.62
N THR A 140 11.76 -20.03 -8.64
CA THR A 140 10.66 -19.67 -7.73
C THR A 140 11.00 -19.91 -6.27
N ARG A 141 10.58 -18.98 -5.41
CA ARG A 141 10.58 -19.12 -3.96
C ARG A 141 9.15 -19.16 -3.45
N VAL A 142 8.86 -20.10 -2.57
CA VAL A 142 7.53 -20.21 -1.96
C VAL A 142 7.42 -19.23 -0.79
N LEU A 143 6.42 -18.36 -0.84
CA LEU A 143 6.08 -17.39 0.19
C LEU A 143 4.73 -17.79 0.83
N ALA A 144 4.70 -17.99 2.14
CA ALA A 144 3.50 -18.39 2.85
C ALA A 144 2.63 -17.18 3.22
N ALA A 145 1.33 -17.41 3.45
CA ALA A 145 0.44 -16.38 3.97
C ALA A 145 1.01 -15.74 5.25
N SER A 146 0.89 -14.42 5.33
CA SER A 146 1.37 -13.57 6.42
C SER A 146 2.88 -13.36 6.47
N GLU A 147 3.63 -13.83 5.48
CA GLU A 147 5.05 -13.48 5.28
C GLU A 147 5.18 -12.29 4.34
N ALA A 148 6.10 -11.36 4.64
CA ALA A 148 6.45 -10.28 3.72
C ALA A 148 7.67 -10.69 2.88
N GLY A 149 7.50 -10.72 1.56
CA GLY A 149 8.58 -10.98 0.62
C GLY A 149 9.13 -9.67 0.05
N VAL A 150 10.32 -9.25 0.46
CA VAL A 150 11.02 -8.12 -0.17
C VAL A 150 11.62 -8.60 -1.49
N LEU A 151 11.33 -7.88 -2.58
CA LEU A 151 11.76 -8.24 -3.91
C LEU A 151 13.16 -7.69 -4.20
N SER A 152 13.93 -8.44 -4.99
CA SER A 152 15.19 -7.96 -5.55
C SER A 152 14.95 -6.89 -6.62
N ALA A 153 16.00 -6.18 -7.02
CA ALA A 153 15.94 -5.27 -8.16
C ALA A 153 15.54 -6.03 -9.44
N GLY A 154 14.71 -5.39 -10.27
CA GLY A 154 14.18 -5.93 -11.52
C GLY A 154 13.06 -5.05 -12.05
N ASP A 155 12.64 -5.29 -13.29
CA ASP A 155 11.56 -4.56 -13.95
C ASP A 155 10.31 -5.42 -14.20
N GLN A 156 10.37 -6.70 -13.83
CA GLN A 156 9.26 -7.65 -13.90
C GLN A 156 9.13 -8.45 -12.61
N LEU A 157 7.88 -8.67 -12.22
CA LEU A 157 7.50 -9.58 -11.15
C LEU A 157 6.62 -10.68 -11.75
N GLU A 158 6.96 -11.94 -11.48
CA GLU A 158 6.11 -13.09 -11.75
C GLU A 158 5.69 -13.76 -10.43
N VAL A 159 4.41 -14.06 -10.32
CA VAL A 159 3.81 -14.69 -9.13
C VAL A 159 2.78 -15.72 -9.59
N SER A 160 2.79 -16.89 -8.98
CA SER A 160 1.76 -17.91 -9.22
C SER A 160 1.17 -18.44 -7.91
N ALA A 161 -0.06 -18.93 -8.00
CA ALA A 161 -0.73 -19.60 -6.89
C ALA A 161 -0.05 -20.94 -6.59
N TYR A 162 0.41 -21.14 -5.35
CA TYR A 162 1.11 -22.36 -4.96
C TYR A 162 0.16 -23.35 -4.26
N GLY A 163 -0.21 -24.42 -4.98
CA GLY A 163 -1.04 -25.53 -4.49
C GLY A 163 -2.54 -25.24 -4.37
N ALA A 164 -2.93 -24.02 -4.00
CA ALA A 164 -4.33 -23.57 -3.89
C ALA A 164 -4.46 -22.11 -4.30
N ALA A 165 -5.69 -21.61 -4.38
CA ALA A 165 -5.94 -20.19 -4.62
C ALA A 165 -5.26 -19.30 -3.56
N ALA A 166 -4.82 -18.13 -3.97
CA ALA A 166 -4.08 -17.20 -3.12
C ALA A 166 -4.53 -15.76 -3.35
N ALA A 167 -4.32 -14.90 -2.35
CA ALA A 167 -4.58 -13.48 -2.44
C ALA A 167 -3.47 -12.70 -1.74
N PHE A 168 -3.02 -11.62 -2.38
CA PHE A 168 -1.84 -10.89 -1.93
C PHE A 168 -1.89 -9.40 -2.26
N LEU A 169 -1.11 -8.65 -1.50
CA LEU A 169 -0.81 -7.26 -1.79
C LEU A 169 0.55 -7.16 -2.50
N LEU A 170 0.63 -6.30 -3.50
CA LEU A 170 1.90 -5.85 -4.08
C LEU A 170 2.04 -4.35 -3.84
N LEU A 171 3.14 -3.95 -3.20
CA LEU A 171 3.51 -2.56 -3.04
C LEU A 171 4.86 -2.31 -3.71
N ALA A 172 4.96 -1.25 -4.51
CA ALA A 172 6.22 -0.75 -5.02
C ALA A 172 6.26 0.78 -4.94
N ALA A 173 7.38 1.37 -4.55
CA ALA A 173 7.53 2.83 -4.52
C ALA A 173 8.99 3.24 -4.70
N ARG A 174 9.21 4.44 -5.23
CA ARG A 174 10.54 5.04 -5.33
C ARG A 174 11.10 5.28 -3.92
N PRO A 175 12.32 4.80 -3.62
CA PRO A 175 12.97 5.08 -2.35
C PRO A 175 13.30 6.58 -2.25
N LEU A 176 13.19 7.15 -1.03
CA LEU A 176 13.46 8.57 -0.79
C LEU A 176 14.96 8.91 -0.87
N GLY A 177 15.82 7.99 -0.45
CA GLY A 177 17.26 8.27 -0.30
C GLY A 177 17.56 9.25 0.83
N GLU A 178 16.64 9.42 1.77
CA GLU A 178 16.74 10.33 2.92
C GLU A 178 16.82 9.53 4.22
N PRO A 179 17.45 10.09 5.28
CA PRO A 179 17.41 9.52 6.61
C PRO A 179 15.96 9.34 7.11
N VAL A 180 15.74 8.28 7.88
CA VAL A 180 14.48 8.00 8.55
C VAL A 180 14.72 8.00 10.05
N VAL A 181 14.18 8.99 10.75
CA VAL A 181 14.19 9.06 12.21
C VAL A 181 12.76 8.90 12.69
N GLN A 182 12.51 7.85 13.47
CA GLN A 182 11.17 7.51 13.96
C GLN A 182 11.14 7.51 15.49
N TYR A 183 10.10 8.12 16.04
CA TYR A 183 9.75 8.02 17.46
C TYR A 183 8.24 7.93 17.62
N GLY A 184 7.74 6.73 17.92
CA GLY A 184 6.30 6.46 18.01
C GLY A 184 5.57 6.82 16.71
N PRO A 185 4.58 7.73 16.74
CA PRO A 185 3.81 8.14 15.57
C PRO A 185 4.52 9.18 14.68
N PHE A 186 5.69 9.70 15.11
CA PHE A 186 6.42 10.74 14.38
C PHE A 186 7.52 10.11 13.53
N VAL A 187 7.54 10.44 12.24
CA VAL A 187 8.58 10.01 11.29
C VAL A 187 9.13 11.24 10.58
N MET A 188 10.33 11.65 10.96
CA MET A 188 11.03 12.83 10.44
C MET A 188 12.36 12.45 9.79
N THR A 189 13.13 13.44 9.33
CA THR A 189 14.42 13.26 8.68
C THR A 189 15.58 13.51 9.65
N THR A 190 15.39 14.33 10.70
CA THR A 190 16.41 14.54 11.75
C THR A 190 15.86 14.31 13.16
N ARG A 191 16.75 14.21 14.14
CA ARG A 191 16.38 14.07 15.55
C ARG A 191 15.77 15.36 16.10
N GLU A 192 16.29 16.51 15.68
CA GLU A 192 15.78 17.83 16.07
C GLU A 192 14.33 18.02 15.61
N GLU A 193 13.99 17.54 14.41
CA GLU A 193 12.62 17.53 13.92
C GLU A 193 11.68 16.64 14.76
N ILE A 194 12.18 15.51 15.27
CA ILE A 194 11.42 14.66 16.21
C ILE A 194 11.20 15.37 17.55
N GLU A 195 12.24 15.99 18.09
CA GLU A 195 12.15 16.75 19.35
C GLU A 195 11.15 17.91 19.22
N GLN A 196 11.16 18.61 18.08
CA GLN A 196 10.19 19.65 17.76
C GLN A 196 8.76 19.08 17.65
N ALA A 197 8.54 17.98 16.93
CA ALA A 197 7.23 17.36 16.79
C ALA A 197 6.63 16.92 18.15
N LEU A 198 7.48 16.43 19.06
CA LEU A 198 7.09 16.09 20.43
C LEU A 198 6.65 17.34 21.22
N LEU A 199 7.45 18.41 21.16
CA LEU A 199 7.12 19.69 21.80
C LEU A 199 5.80 20.26 21.26
N ASP A 200 5.61 20.23 19.95
CA ASP A 200 4.39 20.73 19.31
C ASP A 200 3.16 19.93 19.77
N TYR A 201 3.24 18.60 19.75
CA TYR A 201 2.16 17.75 20.25
C TYR A 201 1.83 17.98 21.74
N GLN A 202 2.84 18.05 22.61
CA GLN A 202 2.66 18.30 24.05
C GLN A 202 2.04 19.67 24.35
N ASN A 203 2.34 20.67 23.52
CA ASN A 203 1.80 22.02 23.64
C ASN A 203 0.46 22.20 22.89
N GLY A 204 -0.12 21.14 22.33
CA GLY A 204 -1.37 21.19 21.58
C GLY A 204 -1.28 21.96 20.24
N ARG A 205 -0.07 22.12 19.71
CA ARG A 205 0.19 22.73 18.41
C ARG A 205 0.23 21.64 17.35
N LEU A 206 -0.90 21.39 16.71
CA LEU A 206 -0.92 20.63 15.46
C LEU A 206 -0.62 21.63 14.37
N VAL A 207 0.67 21.73 14.01
CA VAL A 207 1.11 22.65 12.96
C VAL A 207 0.38 22.27 11.69
#